data_AF-A0A523D831-F1
#
_entry.id   AF-A0A523D831-F1
#
_cell.length_a   1.000
_cell.length_b   1.000
_cell.length_c   1.000
_cell.angle_alpha   90.00
_cell.angle_beta   90.00
_cell.angle_gamma   90.00
#
_symmetry.space_group_name_H-M   'P 1'
#
loop_
_entity.id
_entity.type
_entity.pdbx_description
1 polymer ?
#
loop_
_entity_poly.entity_id
_entity_poly.type
_entity_poly.pdbx_seq_one_letter_code
_entity_poly.pdbx_strand_id
1 'polypeptide(L)'
;MGLLTMRCFLKLTVPVIVLLSYAAVLAQGPTYNLGRTLTAEESRTCCIPITPDGQGLPPGSGTAEQGAPIFAQKCAACHGATGREGPWKVLVGEGTEALRGRLFATTIWDFINRYMPPVRRTKWNQGVLLSPDEVYSLTAFLLYQNRIIQETEVMNAESLPKVRMPNRPSDDPRFQDVVRQINLK
;
A
#
# COMPACT_ATOMS: atom_id res chain seq x y z
N MET A 1 50.71 1.79 -41.36
CA MET A 1 49.49 1.44 -42.15
C MET A 1 48.29 1.29 -41.22
N GLY A 2 47.92 2.36 -40.52
CA GLY A 2 46.84 2.36 -39.54
C GLY A 2 46.26 3.77 -39.41
N LEU A 3 45.03 3.85 -38.90
CA LEU A 3 44.28 5.04 -38.44
C LEU A 3 43.26 5.72 -39.37
N LEU A 4 43.19 5.44 -40.68
CA LEU A 4 42.21 6.14 -41.55
C LEU A 4 40.84 5.44 -41.71
N THR A 5 40.72 4.14 -41.47
CA THR A 5 39.46 3.40 -41.68
C THR A 5 38.45 3.50 -40.51
N MET A 6 38.90 3.75 -39.28
CA MET A 6 38.01 3.79 -38.09
C MET A 6 37.19 5.08 -37.93
N ARG A 7 37.58 6.19 -38.57
CA ARG A 7 36.93 7.51 -38.38
C ARG A 7 35.65 7.71 -39.21
N CYS A 8 35.44 6.92 -40.26
CA CYS A 8 34.21 7.00 -41.07
C CYS A 8 33.05 6.21 -40.46
N PHE A 9 33.33 5.03 -39.88
CA PHE A 9 32.30 4.21 -39.23
C PHE A 9 31.71 4.87 -37.99
N LEU A 10 32.47 5.69 -37.26
CA LEU A 10 31.99 6.41 -36.08
C LEU A 10 31.09 7.63 -36.42
N LYS A 11 31.24 8.22 -37.62
CA LYS A 11 30.42 9.37 -38.05
C LYS A 11 29.05 8.99 -38.59
N LEU A 12 28.88 7.75 -39.05
CA LEU A 12 27.61 7.21 -39.56
C LEU A 12 26.79 6.49 -38.47
N THR A 13 27.42 6.03 -37.39
CA THR A 13 26.73 5.35 -36.29
C THR A 13 25.93 6.31 -35.41
N VAL A 14 26.43 7.52 -35.13
CA VAL A 14 25.72 8.54 -34.35
C VAL A 14 24.37 8.96 -34.96
N PRO A 15 24.27 9.35 -36.25
CA PRO A 15 22.98 9.71 -36.85
C PRO A 15 22.02 8.52 -36.95
N VAL A 16 22.52 7.30 -37.14
CA VAL A 16 21.70 6.07 -37.15
C VAL A 16 21.14 5.77 -35.76
N ILE A 17 21.92 5.94 -34.70
CA ILE A 17 21.44 5.79 -33.31
C ILE A 17 20.42 6.89 -32.96
N VAL A 18 20.64 8.13 -33.40
CA VAL A 18 19.67 9.23 -33.22
C VAL A 18 18.36 8.95 -33.96
N LEU A 19 18.41 8.47 -35.21
CA LEU A 19 17.23 8.07 -35.99
C LEU A 19 16.48 6.87 -35.36
N LEU A 20 17.21 5.85 -34.89
CA LEU A 20 16.62 4.70 -34.20
C LEU A 20 15.98 5.10 -32.87
N SER A 21 16.57 6.05 -32.14
CA SER A 21 15.99 6.58 -30.90
C SER A 21 14.70 7.37 -31.15
N TYR A 22 14.58 8.06 -32.30
CA TYR A 22 13.38 8.79 -32.68
C TYR A 22 12.20 7.85 -33.01
N ALA A 23 12.46 6.72 -33.68
CA ALA A 23 11.45 5.69 -33.95
C ALA A 23 10.91 5.04 -32.66
N ALA A 24 11.76 4.82 -31.65
CA ALA A 24 11.33 4.29 -30.35
C ALA A 24 10.42 5.28 -29.58
N VAL A 25 10.62 6.60 -29.75
CA VAL A 25 9.76 7.63 -29.16
C VAL A 25 8.40 7.71 -29.88
N LEU A 26 8.38 7.58 -31.21
CA LEU A 26 7.13 7.54 -31.99
C LEU A 26 6.29 6.28 -31.74
N ALA A 27 6.92 5.16 -31.35
CA ALA A 27 6.22 3.94 -30.96
C ALA A 27 5.42 4.10 -29.65
N GLN A 28 5.70 5.14 -28.84
CA GLN A 28 4.89 5.52 -27.67
C GLN A 28 3.84 6.61 -27.99
N GLY A 29 3.67 6.98 -29.26
CA GLY A 29 2.70 7.98 -29.72
C GLY A 29 1.25 7.46 -29.80
N PRO A 30 0.26 8.37 -30.01
CA PRO A 30 -1.19 8.09 -29.97
C PRO A 30 -1.69 7.25 -31.16
N THR A 31 -0.87 6.39 -31.74
CA THR A 31 -1.13 5.59 -32.94
C THR A 31 -2.46 4.84 -32.89
N TYR A 32 -2.91 4.48 -31.68
CA TYR A 32 -4.17 3.78 -31.45
C TYR A 32 -5.20 4.60 -30.64
N ASN A 33 -4.90 5.85 -30.28
CA ASN A 33 -5.71 6.69 -29.37
C ASN A 33 -6.11 5.98 -28.06
N LEU A 34 -5.25 5.09 -27.55
CA LEU A 34 -5.48 4.36 -26.31
C LEU A 34 -4.76 5.05 -25.15
N GLY A 35 -5.55 5.51 -24.17
CA GLY A 35 -5.04 6.18 -22.97
C GLY A 35 -4.49 7.58 -23.23
N ARG A 36 -4.12 8.25 -22.14
CA ARG A 36 -3.35 9.50 -22.16
C ARG A 36 -2.44 9.54 -20.94
N THR A 37 -1.40 10.35 -21.00
CA THR A 37 -0.62 10.66 -19.80
C THR A 37 -1.54 11.25 -18.72
N LEU A 38 -1.42 10.75 -17.49
CA LEU A 38 -2.13 11.32 -16.35
C LEU A 38 -1.61 12.74 -16.10
N THR A 39 -2.52 13.65 -15.78
CA THR A 39 -2.12 14.95 -15.24
C THR A 39 -1.42 14.74 -13.88
N ALA A 40 -0.61 15.71 -13.47
CA ALA A 40 0.02 15.66 -12.16
C ALA A 40 -1.01 15.51 -11.02
N GLU A 41 -2.19 16.11 -11.18
CA GLU A 41 -3.28 16.01 -10.21
C GLU A 41 -3.89 14.60 -10.15
N GLU A 42 -4.15 13.98 -11.30
CA GLU A 42 -4.67 12.61 -11.35
C GLU A 42 -3.66 11.59 -10.83
N SER A 43 -2.37 11.83 -11.08
CA SER A 43 -1.30 11.00 -10.51
C SER A 43 -1.23 11.12 -8.98
N ARG A 44 -1.60 12.26 -8.42
CA ARG A 44 -1.58 12.50 -6.96
C ARG A 44 -2.80 11.92 -6.25
N THR A 45 -3.93 11.76 -6.94
CA THR A 45 -5.21 11.44 -6.27
C THR A 45 -5.70 10.01 -6.52
N CYS A 46 -5.34 9.38 -7.64
CA CYS A 46 -5.96 8.11 -8.02
C CYS A 46 -5.33 6.88 -7.33
N CYS A 47 -4.01 6.89 -7.10
CA CYS A 47 -3.27 5.68 -6.73
C CYS A 47 -2.08 5.96 -5.79
N ILE A 48 -2.25 6.72 -4.71
CA ILE A 48 -1.16 6.86 -3.72
C ILE A 48 -0.92 5.48 -3.08
N PRO A 49 0.28 4.88 -3.27
CA PRO A 49 0.62 3.65 -2.58
C PRO A 49 0.84 3.95 -1.09
N ILE A 50 0.38 3.06 -0.21
CA ILE A 50 0.70 3.15 1.21
C ILE A 50 1.89 2.26 1.48
N THR A 51 3.02 2.89 1.77
CA THR A 51 4.29 2.19 1.95
C THR A 51 4.48 1.71 3.38
N PRO A 52 5.39 0.76 3.62
CA PRO A 52 5.75 0.31 4.96
C PRO A 52 6.18 1.39 5.96
N ASP A 53 6.81 2.46 5.49
CA ASP A 53 7.27 3.61 6.29
C ASP A 53 6.16 4.66 6.51
N GLY A 54 4.97 4.47 5.93
CA GLY A 54 3.80 5.31 6.15
C GLY A 54 3.57 6.40 5.10
N GLN A 55 4.39 6.51 4.05
CA GLN A 55 4.08 7.41 2.95
C GLN A 55 2.73 7.03 2.35
N GLY A 56 1.91 8.04 2.06
CA GLY A 56 0.57 7.86 1.52
C GLY A 56 -0.53 7.59 2.53
N LEU A 57 -0.21 7.47 3.83
CA LEU A 57 -1.23 7.50 4.87
C LEU A 57 -1.88 8.89 4.95
N PRO A 58 -3.22 8.99 4.90
CA PRO A 58 -3.92 10.26 5.07
C PRO A 58 -3.86 10.74 6.53
N PRO A 59 -4.09 12.04 6.78
CA PRO A 59 -4.25 12.54 8.14
C PRO A 59 -5.45 11.86 8.83
N GLY A 60 -5.28 11.56 10.11
CA GLY A 60 -6.30 10.93 10.95
C GLY A 60 -5.69 10.24 12.15
N SER A 61 -6.53 9.75 13.04
CA SER A 61 -6.11 8.99 14.23
C SER A 61 -7.20 8.09 14.79
N GLY A 62 -6.81 7.09 15.56
CA GLY A 62 -7.75 6.21 16.24
C GLY A 62 -7.11 5.33 17.32
N THR A 63 -7.90 4.92 18.31
CA THR A 63 -7.53 3.95 19.36
C THR A 63 -8.31 2.64 19.21
N ALA A 64 -7.89 1.61 19.95
CA ALA A 64 -8.61 0.34 19.96
C ALA A 64 -10.01 0.47 20.55
N GLU A 65 -10.17 1.29 21.59
CA GLU A 65 -11.45 1.62 22.21
C GLU A 65 -12.43 2.24 21.20
N GLN A 66 -11.96 3.21 20.39
CA GLN A 66 -12.75 3.81 19.32
C GLN A 66 -13.10 2.80 18.22
N GLY A 67 -12.21 1.83 17.96
CA GLY A 67 -12.40 0.81 16.93
C GLY A 67 -13.42 -0.25 17.28
N ALA A 68 -13.60 -0.59 18.56
CA ALA A 68 -14.52 -1.61 19.03
C ALA A 68 -15.98 -1.41 18.57
N PRO A 69 -16.63 -0.24 18.78
CA PRO A 69 -17.99 -0.02 18.32
C PRO A 69 -18.09 -0.01 16.79
N ILE A 70 -17.07 0.46 16.08
CA ILE A 70 -17.02 0.45 14.61
C ILE A 70 -16.96 -0.99 14.10
N PHE A 71 -16.13 -1.83 14.72
CA PHE A 71 -16.02 -3.25 14.37
C PHE A 71 -17.36 -3.97 14.57
N ALA A 72 -18.01 -3.75 15.71
CA ALA A 72 -19.32 -4.34 16.01
C ALA A 72 -20.38 -3.95 14.97
N GLN A 73 -20.38 -2.70 14.51
CA GLN A 73 -21.37 -2.21 13.55
C GLN A 73 -21.06 -2.58 12.10
N LYS A 74 -19.78 -2.60 11.70
CA LYS A 74 -19.37 -2.64 10.28
C LYS A 74 -18.63 -3.91 9.87
N CYS A 75 -18.14 -4.72 10.81
CA CYS A 75 -17.28 -5.86 10.53
C CYS A 75 -17.84 -7.18 11.08
N ALA A 76 -18.49 -7.14 12.25
CA ALA A 76 -18.89 -8.33 13.00
C ALA A 76 -19.90 -9.23 12.26
N ALA A 77 -20.70 -8.68 11.34
CA ALA A 77 -21.64 -9.46 10.53
C ALA A 77 -20.95 -10.53 9.67
N CYS A 78 -19.67 -10.33 9.32
CA CYS A 78 -18.87 -11.32 8.59
C CYS A 78 -17.81 -11.97 9.49
N HIS A 79 -17.11 -11.17 10.31
CA HIS A 79 -15.96 -11.65 11.08
C HIS A 79 -16.30 -12.14 12.49
N GLY A 80 -17.58 -12.17 12.85
CA GLY A 80 -18.03 -12.54 14.20
C GLY A 80 -17.97 -11.38 15.20
N ALA A 81 -18.65 -11.53 16.33
CA ALA A 81 -18.77 -10.47 17.33
C ALA A 81 -17.41 -10.08 17.94
N THR A 82 -16.50 -11.03 18.09
CA THR A 82 -15.18 -10.81 18.68
C THR A 82 -14.04 -10.85 17.65
N GLY A 83 -14.34 -11.17 16.39
CA GLY A 83 -13.32 -11.40 15.37
C GLY A 83 -12.65 -12.77 15.46
N ARG A 84 -13.04 -13.59 16.46
CA ARG A 84 -12.52 -14.93 16.71
C ARG A 84 -13.36 -16.01 16.01
N GLU A 85 -14.58 -15.65 15.60
CA GLU A 85 -15.55 -16.57 15.04
C GLU A 85 -15.43 -16.69 13.51
N GLY A 86 -15.98 -17.77 12.96
CA GLY A 86 -16.20 -17.96 11.52
C GLY A 86 -17.60 -17.51 11.08
N PRO A 87 -17.99 -17.71 9.81
CA PRO A 87 -17.34 -18.56 8.82
C PRO A 87 -16.31 -17.85 7.94
N TRP A 88 -16.23 -16.51 8.00
CA TRP A 88 -15.23 -15.76 7.24
C TRP A 88 -13.87 -15.81 7.94
N LYS A 89 -12.89 -15.10 7.38
CA LYS A 89 -11.55 -15.04 7.94
C LYS A 89 -11.58 -14.57 9.40
N VAL A 90 -11.06 -15.41 10.30
CA VAL A 90 -10.77 -15.05 11.69
C VAL A 90 -9.72 -13.94 11.72
N LEU A 91 -10.03 -12.86 12.43
CA LEU A 91 -9.19 -11.66 12.54
C LEU A 91 -8.49 -11.53 13.89
N VAL A 92 -8.94 -12.29 14.89
CA VAL A 92 -8.39 -12.31 16.24
C VAL A 92 -8.05 -13.75 16.60
N GLY A 93 -6.76 -14.04 16.80
CA GLY A 93 -6.27 -15.38 17.12
C GLY A 93 -5.86 -15.53 18.58
N GLU A 94 -5.22 -16.65 18.90
CA GLU A 94 -4.46 -16.75 20.13
C GLU A 94 -3.16 -15.96 20.00
N GLY A 95 -2.92 -15.03 20.93
CA GLY A 95 -1.81 -14.09 20.82
C GLY A 95 -1.87 -13.35 19.49
N THR A 96 -0.87 -13.57 18.64
CA THR A 96 -0.69 -12.83 17.38
C THR A 96 -1.00 -13.67 16.14
N GLU A 97 -1.57 -14.87 16.29
CA GLU A 97 -1.67 -15.86 15.22
C GLU A 97 -2.42 -15.34 13.99
N ALA A 98 -3.56 -14.68 14.17
CA ALA A 98 -4.37 -14.19 13.05
C ALA A 98 -3.65 -13.12 12.20
N LEU A 99 -2.68 -12.41 12.80
CA LEU A 99 -1.87 -11.39 12.13
C LEU A 99 -0.42 -11.83 11.86
N ARG A 100 -0.07 -13.09 12.12
CA ARG A 100 1.28 -13.63 11.95
C ARG A 100 1.84 -13.45 10.52
N GLY A 101 0.97 -13.49 9.51
CA GLY A 101 1.34 -13.27 8.11
C GLY A 101 1.46 -11.79 7.69
N ARG A 102 1.42 -10.83 8.61
CA ARG A 102 1.50 -9.39 8.32
C ARG A 102 2.84 -8.83 8.80
N LEU A 103 3.65 -8.32 7.87
CA LEU A 103 4.97 -7.75 8.16
C LEU A 103 4.89 -6.28 8.62
N PHE A 104 3.86 -5.55 8.18
CA PHE A 104 3.66 -4.14 8.48
C PHE A 104 2.22 -3.86 8.89
N ALA A 105 2.04 -3.04 9.92
CA ALA A 105 0.71 -2.60 10.35
C ALA A 105 0.03 -1.71 9.30
N THR A 106 0.81 -0.97 8.50
CA THR A 106 0.31 -0.17 7.36
C THR A 106 -0.39 -1.04 6.31
N THR A 107 0.01 -2.30 6.12
CA THR A 107 -0.69 -3.24 5.23
C THR A 107 -2.08 -3.60 5.74
N ILE A 108 -2.29 -3.63 7.06
CA ILE A 108 -3.61 -3.88 7.65
C ILE A 108 -4.51 -2.67 7.39
N TRP A 109 -4.01 -1.46 7.66
CA TRP A 109 -4.72 -0.21 7.40
C TRP A 109 -5.10 -0.08 5.92
N ASP A 110 -4.15 -0.29 5.00
CA ASP A 110 -4.39 -0.18 3.56
C ASP A 110 -5.42 -1.19 3.07
N PHE A 111 -5.35 -2.43 3.59
CA PHE A 111 -6.32 -3.46 3.24
C PHE A 111 -7.74 -3.10 3.72
N ILE A 112 -7.89 -2.59 4.95
CA ILE A 112 -9.17 -2.14 5.48
C ILE A 112 -9.70 -0.97 4.63
N ASN A 113 -8.89 0.06 4.42
CA ASN A 113 -9.26 1.26 3.66
C ASN A 113 -9.72 0.95 2.22
N ARG A 114 -9.08 -0.01 1.54
CA ARG A 114 -9.36 -0.29 0.13
C ARG A 114 -10.43 -1.36 -0.10
N TYR A 115 -10.56 -2.33 0.80
CA TYR A 115 -11.33 -3.55 0.55
C TYR A 115 -12.41 -3.83 1.58
N MET A 116 -12.49 -3.06 2.67
CA MET A 116 -13.46 -3.29 3.75
C MET A 116 -14.37 -2.08 4.00
N PRO A 117 -15.64 -2.34 4.39
CA PRO A 117 -16.37 -3.59 4.23
C PRO A 117 -16.52 -3.98 2.74
N PRO A 118 -16.70 -5.27 2.37
CA PRO A 118 -16.73 -5.72 0.97
C PRO A 118 -18.00 -5.30 0.21
N VAL A 119 -18.82 -4.39 0.76
CA VAL A 119 -20.06 -3.92 0.14
C VAL A 119 -19.70 -3.32 -1.21
N ARG A 120 -20.22 -3.96 -2.26
CA ARG A 120 -19.88 -3.72 -3.65
C ARG A 120 -19.85 -2.22 -3.96
N ARG A 121 -18.65 -1.63 -4.10
CA ARG A 121 -18.43 -0.30 -4.68
C ARG A 121 -18.90 -0.33 -6.14
N THR A 122 -20.21 -0.31 -6.33
CA THR A 122 -20.86 -0.23 -7.64
C THR A 122 -21.34 1.20 -7.84
N LYS A 123 -21.49 1.60 -9.10
CA LYS A 123 -22.05 2.92 -9.48
C LYS A 123 -23.38 3.25 -8.80
N TRP A 124 -24.11 2.25 -8.31
CA TRP A 124 -25.46 2.34 -7.73
C TRP A 124 -25.52 2.07 -6.23
N ASN A 125 -24.41 1.63 -5.63
CA ASN A 125 -24.29 1.38 -4.19
C ASN A 125 -22.88 1.77 -3.77
N GLN A 126 -22.73 3.01 -3.32
CA GLN A 126 -21.53 3.45 -2.62
C GLN A 126 -21.66 2.91 -1.21
N GLY A 127 -21.24 1.65 -0.99
CA GLY A 127 -21.17 1.08 0.35
C GLY A 127 -20.47 2.02 1.33
N VAL A 128 -20.67 1.80 2.63
CA VAL A 128 -20.10 2.63 3.70
C VAL A 128 -18.59 2.78 3.50
N LEU A 129 -18.16 3.96 3.04
CA LEU A 129 -16.75 4.30 2.98
C LEU A 129 -16.30 4.61 4.42
N LEU A 130 -15.28 3.89 4.86
CA LEU A 130 -14.63 4.19 6.12
C LEU A 130 -13.83 5.49 5.95
N SER A 131 -13.99 6.42 6.88
CA SER A 131 -13.10 7.58 7.00
C SER A 131 -11.70 7.15 7.49
N PRO A 132 -10.65 7.94 7.24
CA PRO A 132 -9.30 7.66 7.76
C PRO A 132 -9.27 7.32 9.26
N ASP A 133 -9.99 8.08 10.09
CA ASP A 133 -10.07 7.88 11.53
C ASP A 133 -10.69 6.53 11.90
N GLU A 134 -11.73 6.11 11.18
CA GLU A 134 -12.34 4.80 11.38
C GLU A 134 -11.40 3.67 10.98
N VAL A 135 -10.63 3.82 9.89
CA VAL A 135 -9.63 2.83 9.49
C VAL A 135 -8.50 2.74 10.51
N TYR A 136 -8.02 3.88 11.04
CA TYR A 136 -7.04 3.88 12.13
C TYR A 136 -7.56 3.19 13.37
N SER A 137 -8.79 3.51 13.78
CA SER A 137 -9.44 2.92 14.95
C SER A 137 -9.63 1.41 14.80
N LEU A 138 -10.11 0.94 13.64
CA LEU A 138 -10.24 -0.49 13.33
C LEU A 138 -8.88 -1.20 13.30
N THR A 139 -7.86 -0.55 12.75
CA THR A 139 -6.50 -1.10 12.75
C THR A 139 -5.97 -1.24 14.17
N ALA A 140 -6.12 -0.20 15.01
CA ALA A 140 -5.75 -0.22 16.42
C ALA A 140 -6.49 -1.34 17.18
N PHE A 141 -7.79 -1.50 16.94
CA PHE A 141 -8.60 -2.57 17.52
C PHE A 141 -8.04 -3.95 17.20
N LEU A 142 -7.73 -4.24 15.92
CA LEU A 142 -7.17 -5.52 15.53
C LEU A 142 -5.77 -5.77 16.12
N LEU A 143 -4.92 -4.74 16.17
CA LEU A 143 -3.60 -4.84 16.78
C LEU A 143 -3.69 -5.12 18.29
N TYR A 144 -4.59 -4.44 19.00
CA TYR A 144 -4.83 -4.64 20.43
C TYR A 144 -5.40 -6.02 20.74
N GLN A 145 -6.44 -6.44 20.01
CA GLN A 145 -7.06 -7.76 20.21
C GLN A 145 -6.09 -8.92 19.96
N ASN A 146 -5.07 -8.69 19.11
CA ASN A 146 -3.98 -9.63 18.85
C ASN A 146 -2.72 -9.37 19.71
N ARG A 147 -2.83 -8.59 20.79
CA ARG A 147 -1.78 -8.31 21.78
C ARG A 147 -0.49 -7.68 21.21
N ILE A 148 -0.62 -6.85 20.17
CA ILE A 148 0.52 -6.18 19.52
C ILE A 148 0.75 -4.77 20.10
N ILE A 149 -0.32 -4.09 20.49
CA ILE A 149 -0.30 -2.74 21.08
C ILE A 149 -1.11 -2.69 22.37
N GLN A 150 -1.01 -1.59 23.11
CA GLN A 150 -1.89 -1.30 24.26
C GLN A 150 -3.21 -0.67 23.78
N GLU A 151 -4.29 -0.85 24.55
CA GLU A 151 -5.64 -0.36 24.20
C GLU A 151 -5.70 1.16 23.96
N THR A 152 -4.93 1.91 24.75
CA THR A 152 -4.87 3.38 24.73
C THR A 152 -3.88 3.94 23.72
N GLU A 153 -3.13 3.09 23.00
CA GLU A 153 -2.16 3.55 22.01
C GLU A 153 -2.87 4.14 20.79
N VAL A 154 -2.50 5.38 20.44
CA VAL A 154 -3.10 6.11 19.31
C VAL A 154 -2.39 5.73 18.02
N MET A 155 -3.12 5.17 17.07
CA MET A 155 -2.66 4.90 15.71
C MET A 155 -2.95 6.08 14.80
N ASN A 156 -1.92 6.59 14.13
CA ASN A 156 -1.99 7.65 13.13
C ASN A 156 -0.88 7.46 12.08
N ALA A 157 -0.71 8.42 11.17
CA ALA A 157 0.31 8.37 10.11
C ALA A 157 1.76 8.26 10.64
N GLU A 158 2.01 8.71 11.87
CA GLU A 158 3.34 8.70 12.49
C GLU A 158 3.61 7.47 13.37
N SER A 159 2.59 6.97 14.08
CA SER A 159 2.73 5.85 15.03
C SER A 159 2.53 4.49 14.38
N LEU A 160 1.61 4.37 13.42
CA LEU A 160 1.28 3.09 12.78
C LEU A 160 2.48 2.42 12.09
N PRO A 161 3.36 3.13 11.33
CA PRO A 161 4.54 2.51 10.70
C PRO A 161 5.58 1.98 11.70
N LYS A 162 5.57 2.51 12.94
CA LYS A 162 6.50 2.17 14.02
C LYS A 162 6.09 0.91 14.78
N VAL A 163 4.85 0.42 14.59
CA VAL A 163 4.37 -0.81 15.20
C VAL A 163 5.27 -1.99 14.80
N ARG A 164 5.78 -2.71 15.80
CA ARG A 164 6.61 -3.90 15.62
C ARG A 164 5.72 -5.12 15.47
N MET A 165 5.53 -5.56 14.22
CA MET A 165 4.78 -6.78 13.95
C MET A 165 5.59 -8.03 14.34
N PRO A 166 4.96 -9.10 14.86
CA PRO A 166 5.63 -10.27 15.44
C PRO A 166 6.60 -11.00 14.50
N ASN A 167 6.28 -11.00 13.21
CA ASN A 167 7.06 -11.67 12.17
C ASN A 167 7.84 -10.69 11.28
N ARG A 168 8.00 -9.43 11.69
CA ARG A 168 8.81 -8.44 10.96
C ARG A 168 10.29 -8.72 11.25
N PRO A 169 11.05 -9.31 10.31
CA PRO A 169 12.46 -9.59 10.56
C PRO A 169 13.22 -8.26 10.48
N SER A 170 13.96 -7.90 11.53
CA SER A 170 14.86 -6.74 11.49
C SER A 170 16.12 -7.01 10.67
N ASP A 171 16.42 -8.26 10.35
CA ASP A 171 17.68 -8.78 9.84
C ASP A 171 17.56 -9.56 8.52
N ASP A 172 16.35 -9.81 7.99
CA ASP A 172 16.16 -10.46 6.70
C ASP A 172 16.74 -9.57 5.58
N PRO A 173 17.73 -10.05 4.79
CA PRO A 173 18.36 -9.27 3.73
C PRO A 173 17.36 -8.70 2.70
N ARG A 174 16.28 -9.44 2.39
CA ARG A 174 15.23 -8.97 1.47
C ARG A 174 14.46 -7.80 2.04
N PHE A 175 14.30 -7.78 3.37
CA PHE A 175 13.66 -6.68 4.07
C PHE A 175 14.56 -5.45 4.10
N GLN A 176 15.85 -5.64 4.32
CA GLN A 176 16.85 -4.56 4.26
C GLN A 176 16.91 -3.91 2.88
N ASP A 177 16.77 -4.69 1.81
CA ASP A 177 16.72 -4.15 0.45
C ASP A 177 15.43 -3.36 0.17
N VAL A 178 14.27 -3.82 0.66
CA VAL A 178 13.01 -3.06 0.57
C VAL A 178 13.11 -1.74 1.34
N VAL A 179 13.61 -1.78 2.58
CA VAL A 179 13.81 -0.57 3.40
C VAL A 179 14.82 0.37 2.74
N ARG A 180 15.92 -0.16 2.17
CA ARG A 180 16.91 0.64 1.45
C ARG A 180 16.30 1.31 0.21
N GLN A 181 15.51 0.59 -0.58
CA GLN A 181 14.83 1.16 -1.76
C GLN A 181 13.80 2.23 -1.39
N ILE A 182 13.12 2.09 -0.25
CA ILE A 182 12.21 3.12 0.28
C ILE A 182 12.98 4.38 0.68
N ASN A 183 14.15 4.23 1.34
CA ASN A 183 14.95 5.34 1.84
C ASN A 183 15.91 5.99 0.81
N LEU A 184 15.99 5.47 -0.42
CA LEU A 184 16.84 6.00 -1.50
C LEU A 184 16.11 6.99 -2.43
N LYS A 185 14.88 7.39 -2.07
CA LYS A 185 14.11 8.45 -2.74
C LYS A 185 14.04 9.68 -1.86
#